data_AF-A0A7V4QS04-F1
#
_entry.id   AF-A0A7V4QS04-F1
#
_cell.length_a   1.000
_cell.length_b   1.000
_cell.length_c   1.000
_cell.angle_alpha   90.00
_cell.angle_beta   90.00
_cell.angle_gamma   90.00
#
_symmetry.space_group_name_H-M   'P 1'
#
loop_
_entity.id
_entity.type
_entity.pdbx_description
1 polymer ?
#
loop_
_entity_poly.entity_id
_entity_poly.type
_entity_poly.pdbx_seq_one_letter_code
_entity_poly.pdbx_strand_id
1 'polypeptide(L)'
;MKNYFKKLIFTFLLINLFISLFSSDSHKFAFMNINLGTRASAMAGAFTGLADDSTAVYYNPAGLANLKMIEINASYYKWFMDSSLSYGCFNIPIGFGNIGFLFLYTNYGEFEERDEYGTLQNIKLEPYSLSGTISYGFPLGNIFSAGLGLKFSNFMLGDYSIASILFDFGIKANINNFILIGLVLQNMDFEFSNNYNINSGISVNVFNIQNNKMIIDFDVKYSGIYGPSYSIGSEIQLFKIIAIRGGYNINDENDILSNLSGLSLGVGLTIEKLSIDYTFASHGDLGSTHLVGLKFIYEGAEEREKSTYKKLTEFLAYQNFKDGEEAFNTGNYKRALVYWEEVKAMMPDYEGIDEALNKVNNILKIGGTLANIDKIFNQGMTYYEKFDFDNAVKKWQEVKKLMPNYKDIDIWLNDAIDLQKSGKMSKEAEKYFRQGLKHYNNCDYIKAIASWQTGLTKDPKNKKINQYIERAKAKQQEIANGILKAKADIANDATVIDGVKRLREISNVCPAYNDAIEILSTLKSLINAKAKEYYLKGIEKYTEGNMDAAIIYWNNIEKLDPKSEYIIKVRRYITDARNKQKAVLGIEKQNKK
;
A
#
# COMPACT_ATOMS: atom_id res chain seq x y z
N MET A 1 -35.49 -2.04 14.25
CA MET A 1 -35.11 -2.07 12.81
C MET A 1 -36.24 -2.53 11.88
N LYS A 2 -36.88 -3.69 12.06
CA LYS A 2 -37.97 -4.18 11.17
C LYS A 2 -39.12 -3.18 10.89
N ASN A 3 -39.56 -2.42 11.91
CA ASN A 3 -40.66 -1.46 11.74
C ASN A 3 -40.27 -0.16 11.02
N TYR A 4 -39.00 0.26 11.10
CA TYR A 4 -38.48 1.40 10.33
C TYR A 4 -38.30 1.02 8.86
N PHE A 5 -37.87 -0.21 8.59
CA PHE A 5 -37.70 -0.75 7.24
C PHE A 5 -39.02 -0.83 6.46
N LYS A 6 -40.09 -1.33 7.10
CA LYS A 6 -41.44 -1.35 6.50
C LYS A 6 -41.99 0.05 6.24
N LYS A 7 -41.78 0.99 7.17
CA LYS A 7 -42.18 2.39 6.98
C LYS A 7 -41.43 3.06 5.84
N LEU A 8 -40.12 2.82 5.72
CA LEU A 8 -39.31 3.37 4.63
C LEU A 8 -39.76 2.85 3.25
N ILE A 9 -40.01 1.54 3.14
CA ILE A 9 -40.55 0.91 1.91
C ILE A 9 -41.94 1.46 1.57
N PHE A 10 -42.81 1.62 2.56
CA PHE A 10 -44.16 2.14 2.35
C PHE A 10 -44.16 3.62 1.94
N THR A 11 -43.31 4.44 2.57
CA THR A 11 -43.11 5.84 2.18
C THR A 11 -42.52 5.95 0.78
N PHE A 12 -41.57 5.08 0.44
CA PHE A 12 -41.00 4.98 -0.90
C PHE A 12 -42.07 4.62 -1.95
N LEU A 13 -42.93 3.64 -1.68
CA LEU A 13 -44.04 3.27 -2.57
C LEU A 13 -45.08 4.40 -2.72
N LEU A 14 -45.38 5.14 -1.65
CA LEU A 14 -46.32 6.27 -1.67
C LEU A 14 -45.81 7.47 -2.48
N ILE A 15 -44.50 7.76 -2.41
CA ILE A 15 -43.89 8.84 -3.21
C ILE A 15 -43.95 8.51 -4.70
N ASN A 16 -43.73 7.25 -5.08
CA ASN A 16 -43.83 6.82 -6.48
C ASN A 16 -45.27 6.90 -7.02
N LEU A 17 -46.30 6.67 -6.19
CA LEU A 17 -47.70 6.72 -6.62
C LEU A 17 -48.19 8.15 -6.90
N PHE A 18 -47.71 9.16 -6.15
CA PHE A 18 -48.26 10.52 -6.17
C PHE A 18 -47.80 11.38 -7.37
N ILE A 19 -46.72 11.00 -8.06
CA ILE A 19 -46.06 11.83 -9.07
C ILE A 19 -46.59 11.56 -10.49
N SER A 20 -47.39 10.50 -10.67
CA SER A 20 -48.03 10.13 -11.94
C SER A 20 -49.17 11.07 -12.41
N LEU A 21 -49.46 12.15 -11.67
CA LEU A 21 -50.65 13.01 -11.88
C LEU A 21 -50.38 14.35 -12.60
N PHE A 22 -49.17 14.61 -13.09
CA PHE A 22 -48.85 15.84 -13.82
C PHE A 22 -48.06 15.51 -15.10
N SER A 23 -48.68 15.70 -16.27
CA SER A 23 -48.02 15.55 -17.56
C SER A 23 -48.54 16.56 -18.60
N SER A 24 -47.64 17.33 -19.22
CA SER A 24 -47.91 18.13 -20.43
C SER A 24 -47.02 17.68 -21.61
N ASP A 25 -47.64 17.45 -22.77
CA ASP A 25 -46.96 16.88 -23.96
C ASP A 25 -46.02 17.88 -24.63
N SER A 26 -44.71 17.76 -24.34
CA SER A 26 -43.65 18.17 -25.26
C SER A 26 -42.39 17.33 -25.04
N HIS A 27 -41.98 16.55 -26.06
CA HIS A 27 -40.82 15.67 -26.01
C HIS A 27 -39.60 16.41 -26.59
N LYS A 28 -38.67 16.89 -25.75
CA LYS A 28 -37.56 17.72 -26.24
C LYS A 28 -36.26 16.93 -26.45
N PHE A 29 -35.99 15.88 -25.67
CA PHE A 29 -34.67 15.21 -25.70
C PHE A 29 -34.73 13.67 -25.45
N ALA A 30 -35.29 12.92 -26.40
CA ALA A 30 -35.39 11.46 -26.34
C ALA A 30 -34.05 10.73 -26.08
N PHE A 31 -32.93 11.24 -26.65
CA PHE A 31 -31.60 10.63 -26.51
C PHE A 31 -31.11 10.52 -25.05
N MET A 32 -31.66 11.33 -24.14
CA MET A 32 -31.29 11.28 -22.72
C MET A 32 -31.81 10.04 -22.00
N ASN A 33 -32.61 9.20 -22.66
CA ASN A 33 -33.09 7.94 -22.10
C ASN A 33 -32.27 6.72 -22.55
N ILE A 34 -31.26 6.91 -23.39
CA ILE A 34 -30.36 5.84 -23.85
C ILE A 34 -29.35 5.53 -22.74
N ASN A 35 -29.21 4.25 -22.40
CA ASN A 35 -28.23 3.81 -21.39
C ASN A 35 -26.80 4.19 -21.79
N LEU A 36 -26.15 4.99 -20.96
CA LEU A 36 -24.76 5.44 -21.13
C LEU A 36 -23.78 4.51 -20.37
N GLY A 37 -22.53 4.38 -20.81
CA GLY A 37 -21.56 3.45 -20.22
C GLY A 37 -21.72 1.99 -20.64
N THR A 38 -20.70 1.41 -21.27
CA THR A 38 -20.70 -0.02 -21.62
C THR A 38 -21.05 -0.93 -20.45
N ARG A 39 -20.44 -0.70 -19.28
CA ARG A 39 -20.71 -1.45 -18.04
C ARG A 39 -22.18 -1.38 -17.62
N ALA A 40 -22.74 -0.16 -17.52
CA ALA A 40 -24.12 0.02 -17.09
C ALA A 40 -25.12 -0.47 -18.16
N SER A 41 -24.85 -0.24 -19.45
CA SER A 41 -25.64 -0.77 -20.57
C SER A 41 -25.65 -2.30 -20.59
N ALA A 42 -24.55 -2.97 -20.22
CA ALA A 42 -24.49 -4.44 -20.12
C ALA A 42 -25.37 -4.99 -18.97
N MET A 43 -25.64 -4.15 -17.97
CA MET A 43 -26.56 -4.40 -16.87
C MET A 43 -27.93 -3.78 -17.13
N ALA A 44 -28.25 -3.52 -18.41
CA ALA A 44 -29.52 -2.98 -18.88
C ALA A 44 -29.95 -1.65 -18.22
N GLY A 45 -28.99 -0.86 -17.73
CA GLY A 45 -29.24 0.42 -17.07
C GLY A 45 -29.49 0.34 -15.56
N ALA A 46 -29.42 -0.85 -14.94
CA ALA A 46 -29.51 -1.02 -13.49
C ALA A 46 -28.22 -0.50 -12.81
N PHE A 47 -28.17 0.81 -12.53
CA PHE A 47 -26.94 1.48 -12.09
C PHE A 47 -27.15 2.62 -11.09
N THR A 48 -28.39 3.02 -10.80
CA THR A 48 -28.72 4.17 -9.95
C THR A 48 -28.23 3.98 -8.51
N GLY A 49 -28.41 2.78 -7.97
CA GLY A 49 -27.90 2.41 -6.63
C GLY A 49 -26.41 2.10 -6.62
N LEU A 50 -25.86 1.61 -7.73
CA LEU A 50 -24.47 1.21 -7.84
C LEU A 50 -23.53 2.40 -8.05
N ALA A 51 -23.77 3.20 -9.11
CA ALA A 51 -23.07 4.43 -9.49
C ALA A 51 -21.72 4.61 -8.79
N ASP A 52 -20.75 3.77 -9.16
CA ASP A 52 -19.43 3.64 -8.52
C ASP A 52 -18.27 3.83 -9.51
N ASP A 53 -18.54 4.45 -10.66
CA ASP A 53 -17.53 4.89 -11.63
C ASP A 53 -17.86 6.28 -12.21
N SER A 54 -16.97 6.81 -13.05
CA SER A 54 -17.15 8.11 -13.72
C SER A 54 -18.49 8.32 -14.44
N THR A 55 -19.22 7.27 -14.83
CA THR A 55 -20.56 7.41 -15.43
C THR A 55 -21.63 7.80 -14.40
N ALA A 56 -21.29 7.86 -13.11
CA ALA A 56 -22.13 8.42 -12.06
C ALA A 56 -22.60 9.86 -12.39
N VAL A 57 -21.86 10.63 -13.19
CA VAL A 57 -22.31 11.93 -13.73
C VAL A 57 -23.65 11.81 -14.45
N TYR A 58 -23.88 10.70 -15.17
CA TYR A 58 -25.10 10.43 -15.91
C TYR A 58 -26.16 9.69 -15.08
N TYR A 59 -25.78 8.73 -14.22
CA TYR A 59 -26.76 7.89 -13.50
C TYR A 59 -27.16 8.42 -12.13
N ASN A 60 -26.20 8.85 -11.32
CA ASN A 60 -26.45 9.35 -9.97
C ASN A 60 -25.27 10.21 -9.49
N PRO A 61 -25.36 11.55 -9.53
CA PRO A 61 -24.30 12.45 -9.09
C PRO A 61 -23.79 12.19 -7.66
N ALA A 62 -24.62 11.64 -6.76
CA ALA A 62 -24.19 11.26 -5.41
C ALA A 62 -23.15 10.13 -5.41
N GLY A 63 -23.15 9.28 -6.44
CA GLY A 63 -22.16 8.23 -6.64
C GLY A 63 -20.74 8.74 -6.74
N LEU A 64 -20.56 9.96 -7.28
CA LEU A 64 -19.25 10.61 -7.39
C LEU A 64 -18.56 10.74 -6.04
N ALA A 65 -19.30 10.93 -4.94
CA ALA A 65 -18.74 11.13 -3.60
C ALA A 65 -17.77 10.02 -3.15
N ASN A 66 -17.92 8.80 -3.66
CA ASN A 66 -17.14 7.64 -3.25
C ASN A 66 -15.98 7.29 -4.20
N LEU A 67 -15.82 8.05 -5.30
CA LEU A 67 -14.71 7.85 -6.22
C LEU A 67 -13.41 8.38 -5.60
N LYS A 68 -12.37 7.56 -5.60
CA LYS A 68 -11.07 7.86 -4.97
C LYS A 68 -9.98 8.21 -5.98
N MET A 69 -10.15 7.73 -7.20
CA MET A 69 -9.19 7.88 -8.28
C MET A 69 -9.78 8.75 -9.38
N ILE A 70 -8.92 9.47 -10.09
CA ILE A 70 -9.30 10.12 -11.33
C ILE A 70 -9.65 9.01 -12.32
N GLU A 71 -10.86 9.03 -12.86
CA GLU A 71 -11.24 8.10 -13.93
C GLU A 71 -11.67 8.90 -15.14
N ILE A 72 -11.23 8.42 -16.30
CA ILE A 72 -11.66 8.90 -17.62
C ILE A 72 -12.33 7.71 -18.30
N ASN A 73 -13.50 7.93 -18.87
CA ASN A 73 -14.25 6.91 -19.59
C ASN A 73 -14.78 7.50 -20.89
N ALA A 74 -14.62 6.78 -21.99
CA ALA A 74 -15.19 7.15 -23.28
C ALA A 74 -15.77 5.91 -23.94
N SER A 75 -16.88 6.07 -24.65
CA SER A 75 -17.49 4.97 -25.40
C SER A 75 -18.09 5.44 -26.72
N TYR A 76 -18.15 4.51 -27.67
CA TYR A 76 -18.80 4.65 -28.96
C TYR A 76 -19.86 3.57 -29.14
N TYR A 77 -21.00 3.98 -29.69
CA TYR A 77 -22.20 3.19 -29.89
C TYR A 77 -22.50 3.24 -31.39
N LYS A 78 -22.46 2.08 -32.04
CA LYS A 78 -23.13 1.94 -33.33
C LYS A 78 -24.56 1.54 -33.06
N TRP A 79 -25.49 2.43 -33.35
CA TRP A 79 -26.91 2.25 -33.09
C TRP A 79 -27.65 1.92 -34.39
N PHE A 80 -28.96 1.67 -34.30
CA PHE A 80 -29.75 1.27 -35.48
C PHE A 80 -29.97 2.46 -36.44
N MET A 81 -30.37 2.17 -37.69
CA MET A 81 -30.64 3.19 -38.72
C MET A 81 -29.47 4.17 -38.95
N ASP A 82 -28.24 3.65 -38.98
CA ASP A 82 -26.99 4.42 -39.15
C ASP A 82 -26.75 5.52 -38.11
N SER A 83 -27.54 5.54 -37.03
CA SER A 83 -27.33 6.45 -35.91
C SER A 83 -26.15 5.99 -35.04
N SER A 84 -25.54 6.95 -34.36
CA SER A 84 -24.44 6.66 -33.44
C SER A 84 -24.43 7.61 -32.25
N LEU A 85 -23.90 7.11 -31.14
CA LEU A 85 -23.75 7.86 -29.91
C LEU A 85 -22.31 7.76 -29.43
N SER A 86 -21.76 8.87 -28.98
CA SER A 86 -20.40 8.94 -28.46
C SER A 86 -20.38 9.80 -27.21
N TYR A 87 -19.65 9.37 -26.18
CA TYR A 87 -19.45 10.21 -25.02
C TYR A 87 -18.04 10.10 -24.47
N GLY A 88 -17.64 11.13 -23.74
CA GLY A 88 -16.49 11.13 -22.85
C GLY A 88 -16.90 11.72 -21.50
N CYS A 89 -16.55 11.04 -20.41
CA CYS A 89 -16.71 11.55 -19.06
C CYS A 89 -15.45 11.37 -18.24
N PHE A 90 -15.27 12.23 -17.25
CA PHE A 90 -14.20 12.06 -16.28
C PHE A 90 -14.63 12.57 -14.91
N ASN A 91 -13.95 12.08 -13.88
CA ASN A 91 -14.13 12.58 -12.52
C ASN A 91 -12.79 12.99 -11.90
N ILE A 92 -12.83 13.99 -11.02
CA ILE A 92 -11.68 14.48 -10.29
C ILE A 92 -12.06 14.62 -8.81
N PRO A 93 -11.34 13.91 -7.91
CA PRO A 93 -11.43 14.15 -6.48
C PRO A 93 -10.96 15.55 -6.09
N ILE A 94 -11.82 16.30 -5.41
CA ILE A 94 -11.54 17.67 -4.96
C ILE A 94 -12.07 17.93 -3.55
N GLY A 95 -11.15 18.26 -2.62
CA GLY A 95 -11.51 18.64 -1.26
C GLY A 95 -12.35 17.58 -0.55
N PHE A 96 -13.59 17.91 -0.18
CA PHE A 96 -14.51 17.02 0.52
C PHE A 96 -15.40 16.16 -0.40
N GLY A 97 -15.25 16.25 -1.73
CA GLY A 97 -16.09 15.53 -2.68
C GLY A 97 -15.41 15.29 -4.02
N ASN A 98 -16.21 15.13 -5.07
CA ASN A 98 -15.74 14.84 -6.42
C ASN A 98 -16.53 15.66 -7.45
N ILE A 99 -15.83 16.27 -8.41
CA ILE A 99 -16.47 16.85 -9.60
C ILE A 99 -16.38 15.84 -10.73
N GLY A 100 -17.48 15.68 -11.47
CA GLY A 100 -17.49 14.93 -12.72
C GLY A 100 -17.98 15.76 -13.88
N PHE A 101 -17.48 15.44 -15.07
CA PHE A 101 -17.86 16.06 -16.34
C PHE A 101 -18.27 14.97 -17.32
N LEU A 102 -19.26 15.25 -18.15
CA LEU A 102 -19.70 14.40 -19.24
C LEU A 102 -19.98 15.26 -20.47
N PHE A 103 -19.48 14.81 -21.61
CA PHE A 103 -19.85 15.31 -22.93
C PHE A 103 -20.42 14.16 -23.74
N LEU A 104 -21.59 14.39 -24.34
CA LEU A 104 -22.36 13.41 -25.10
C LEU A 104 -22.75 14.00 -26.45
N TYR A 105 -22.48 13.25 -27.51
CA TYR A 105 -22.85 13.55 -28.89
C TYR A 105 -23.68 12.40 -29.45
N THR A 106 -24.80 12.73 -30.08
CA THR A 106 -25.64 11.77 -30.80
C THR A 106 -25.80 12.24 -32.23
N ASN A 107 -25.49 11.37 -33.19
CA ASN A 107 -25.75 11.55 -34.60
C ASN A 107 -26.94 10.64 -34.98
N TYR A 108 -27.98 11.21 -35.58
CA TYR A 108 -29.18 10.46 -35.95
C TYR A 108 -29.12 9.86 -37.37
N GLY A 109 -28.01 10.04 -38.08
CA GLY A 109 -27.85 9.59 -39.46
C GLY A 109 -28.25 10.66 -40.47
N GLU A 110 -28.46 10.25 -41.71
CA GLU A 110 -28.80 11.13 -42.82
C GLU A 110 -30.28 10.95 -43.22
N PHE A 111 -30.99 12.05 -43.40
CA PHE A 111 -32.39 12.07 -43.83
C PHE A 111 -32.58 12.90 -45.09
N GLU A 112 -33.48 12.46 -45.96
CA GLU A 112 -33.90 13.21 -47.14
C GLU A 112 -35.00 14.21 -46.76
N GLU A 113 -34.83 15.48 -47.14
CA GLU A 113 -35.89 16.47 -46.99
C GLU A 113 -36.97 16.32 -48.07
N ARG A 114 -38.24 16.30 -47.64
CA ARG A 114 -39.42 16.27 -48.50
C ARG A 114 -40.40 17.37 -48.10
N ASP A 115 -41.04 17.97 -49.09
CA ASP A 115 -42.10 18.95 -48.84
C ASP A 115 -43.42 18.30 -48.40
N GLU A 116 -44.43 19.12 -48.14
CA GLU A 116 -45.78 18.69 -47.74
C GLU A 116 -46.48 17.78 -48.77
N TYR A 117 -45.99 17.75 -50.03
CA TYR A 117 -46.49 16.89 -51.11
C TYR A 117 -45.64 15.62 -51.29
N GLY A 118 -44.59 15.44 -50.48
CA GLY A 118 -43.67 14.30 -50.54
C GLY A 118 -42.56 14.43 -51.59
N THR A 119 -42.41 15.60 -52.23
CA THR A 119 -41.40 15.86 -53.27
C THR A 119 -40.02 16.01 -52.64
N LEU A 120 -39.04 15.26 -53.15
CA LEU A 120 -37.65 15.32 -52.70
C LEU A 120 -37.04 16.71 -53.01
N GLN A 121 -36.51 17.37 -51.99
CA GLN A 121 -35.91 18.70 -52.13
C GLN A 121 -34.41 18.67 -52.52
N ASN A 122 -33.82 17.48 -52.66
CA ASN A 122 -32.37 17.25 -52.85
C ASN A 122 -31.49 17.88 -51.77
N ILE A 123 -32.05 18.09 -50.58
CA ILE A 123 -31.35 18.54 -49.38
C ILE A 123 -31.22 17.32 -48.44
N LYS A 124 -30.01 17.11 -47.92
CA LYS A 124 -29.71 16.08 -46.94
C LYS A 124 -29.65 16.74 -45.57
N LEU A 125 -30.40 16.20 -44.62
CA LEU A 125 -30.41 16.63 -43.22
C LEU A 125 -29.59 15.64 -42.39
N GLU A 126 -28.71 16.16 -41.54
CA GLU A 126 -27.91 15.38 -40.60
C GLU A 126 -28.21 15.85 -39.17
N PRO A 127 -29.28 15.34 -38.54
CA PRO A 127 -29.70 15.79 -37.23
C PRO A 127 -28.67 15.33 -36.19
N TYR A 128 -28.46 16.14 -35.16
CA TYR A 128 -27.59 15.79 -34.06
C TYR A 128 -28.03 16.36 -32.72
N SER A 129 -27.56 15.74 -31.64
CA SER A 129 -27.67 16.26 -30.28
C SER A 129 -26.32 16.40 -29.61
N LEU A 130 -26.18 17.45 -28.82
CA LEU A 130 -25.03 17.71 -27.96
C LEU A 130 -25.51 17.90 -26.53
N SER A 131 -24.79 17.31 -25.57
CA SER A 131 -25.06 17.51 -24.15
C SER A 131 -23.76 17.60 -23.36
N GLY A 132 -23.64 18.64 -22.54
CA GLY A 132 -22.55 18.82 -21.58
C GLY A 132 -23.11 18.82 -20.17
N THR A 133 -22.55 18.00 -19.29
CA THR A 133 -22.98 17.89 -17.88
C THR A 133 -21.79 18.11 -16.96
N ILE A 134 -22.00 18.90 -15.90
CA ILE A 134 -21.09 19.04 -14.76
C ILE A 134 -21.84 18.57 -13.53
N SER A 135 -21.21 17.72 -12.71
CA SER A 135 -21.80 17.20 -11.49
C SER A 135 -20.84 17.31 -10.33
N TYR A 136 -21.38 17.53 -9.14
CA TYR A 136 -20.63 17.50 -7.89
C TYR A 136 -21.30 16.54 -6.91
N GLY A 137 -20.53 15.57 -6.41
CA GLY A 137 -20.98 14.63 -5.38
C GLY A 137 -20.13 14.73 -4.13
N PHE A 138 -20.78 14.68 -2.97
CA PHE A 138 -20.13 14.81 -1.67
C PHE A 138 -20.75 13.89 -0.62
N PRO A 139 -19.96 13.41 0.36
CA PRO A 139 -20.45 12.57 1.44
C PRO A 139 -21.26 13.41 2.45
N LEU A 140 -22.31 12.79 3.00
CA LEU A 140 -23.15 13.28 4.09
C LEU A 140 -23.04 12.29 5.26
N GLY A 141 -21.97 12.46 6.05
CA GLY A 141 -21.60 11.50 7.09
C GLY A 141 -21.06 10.20 6.49
N ASN A 142 -21.22 9.09 7.24
CA ASN A 142 -20.60 7.81 6.86
C ASN A 142 -21.47 6.92 5.97
N ILE A 143 -22.78 7.22 5.90
CA ILE A 143 -23.78 6.36 5.24
C ILE A 143 -24.30 7.03 3.97
N PHE A 144 -24.58 8.32 4.02
CA PHE A 144 -25.22 9.03 2.91
C PHE A 144 -24.21 9.80 2.07
N SER A 145 -24.58 10.03 0.82
CA SER A 145 -23.92 10.95 -0.10
C SER A 145 -25.01 11.65 -0.91
N ALA A 146 -24.74 12.89 -1.30
CA ALA A 146 -25.62 13.67 -2.16
C ALA A 146 -24.84 14.18 -3.37
N GLY A 147 -25.56 14.52 -4.43
CA GLY A 147 -24.95 15.15 -5.58
C GLY A 147 -25.92 15.98 -6.38
N LEU A 148 -25.34 16.94 -7.10
CA LEU A 148 -26.03 17.89 -7.97
C LEU A 148 -25.41 17.81 -9.35
N GLY A 149 -26.23 17.90 -10.39
CA GLY A 149 -25.82 17.98 -11.78
C GLY A 149 -26.44 19.17 -12.48
N LEU A 150 -25.66 19.84 -13.32
CA LEU A 150 -26.09 20.88 -14.24
C LEU A 150 -25.75 20.42 -15.66
N LYS A 151 -26.73 20.47 -16.55
CA LYS A 151 -26.64 19.94 -17.90
C LYS A 151 -27.14 20.96 -18.90
N PHE A 152 -26.38 21.18 -19.96
CA PHE A 152 -26.81 21.96 -21.12
C PHE A 152 -26.96 21.01 -22.29
N SER A 153 -28.11 21.03 -22.95
CA SER A 153 -28.40 20.12 -24.06
C SER A 153 -29.02 20.84 -25.24
N ASN A 154 -28.63 20.42 -26.43
CA ASN A 154 -29.09 20.97 -27.69
C ASN A 154 -29.41 19.86 -28.69
N PHE A 155 -30.48 20.06 -29.46
CA PHE A 155 -30.86 19.26 -30.61
C PHE A 155 -30.95 20.17 -31.83
N MET A 156 -30.44 19.69 -32.96
CA MET A 156 -30.40 20.39 -34.24
C MET A 156 -30.95 19.49 -35.35
N LEU A 157 -31.79 20.04 -36.21
CA LEU A 157 -32.37 19.39 -37.39
C LEU A 157 -32.56 20.44 -38.50
N GLY A 158 -31.65 20.49 -39.46
CA GLY A 158 -31.64 21.57 -40.46
C GLY A 158 -31.53 22.94 -39.78
N ASP A 159 -32.47 23.84 -40.07
CA ASP A 159 -32.56 25.16 -39.43
C ASP A 159 -33.29 25.15 -38.08
N TYR A 160 -33.85 24.01 -37.67
CA TYR A 160 -34.54 23.86 -36.40
C TYR A 160 -33.56 23.54 -35.26
N SER A 161 -33.71 24.24 -34.13
CA SER A 161 -32.86 24.08 -32.95
C SER A 161 -33.66 24.18 -31.66
N ILE A 162 -33.43 23.27 -30.72
CA ILE A 162 -33.92 23.35 -29.34
C ILE A 162 -32.72 23.27 -28.39
N ALA A 163 -32.65 24.16 -27.40
CA ALA A 163 -31.68 24.08 -26.32
C ALA A 163 -32.37 24.16 -24.96
N SER A 164 -31.81 23.51 -23.95
CA SER A 164 -32.30 23.59 -22.58
C SER A 164 -31.20 23.40 -21.55
N ILE A 165 -31.41 24.00 -20.39
CA ILE A 165 -30.63 23.79 -19.17
C ILE A 165 -31.43 22.86 -18.26
N LEU A 166 -30.78 21.82 -17.77
CA LEU A 166 -31.37 20.76 -16.98
C LEU A 166 -30.60 20.55 -15.67
N PHE A 167 -31.31 20.07 -14.65
CA PHE A 167 -30.77 19.83 -13.32
C PHE A 167 -31.00 18.38 -12.90
N ASP A 168 -29.98 17.81 -12.25
CA ASP A 168 -30.00 16.48 -11.68
C ASP A 168 -29.75 16.56 -10.17
N PHE A 169 -30.50 15.81 -9.37
CA PHE A 169 -30.37 15.73 -7.92
C PHE A 169 -30.32 14.27 -7.49
N GLY A 170 -29.23 13.86 -6.84
CA GLY A 170 -29.02 12.49 -6.42
C GLY A 170 -28.79 12.37 -4.91
N ILE A 171 -29.30 11.29 -4.33
CA ILE A 171 -28.90 10.81 -3.01
C ILE A 171 -28.55 9.32 -3.11
N LYS A 172 -27.55 8.91 -2.36
CA LYS A 172 -27.10 7.51 -2.30
C LYS A 172 -26.77 7.13 -0.85
N ALA A 173 -27.16 5.94 -0.45
CA ALA A 173 -26.95 5.40 0.89
C ALA A 173 -26.16 4.08 0.83
N ASN A 174 -25.03 4.03 1.53
CA ASN A 174 -24.21 2.84 1.73
C ASN A 174 -24.54 2.27 3.12
N ILE A 175 -25.55 1.40 3.22
CA ILE A 175 -26.02 0.88 4.52
C ILE A 175 -24.93 0.04 5.20
N ASN A 176 -24.16 -0.69 4.39
CA ASN A 176 -22.99 -1.48 4.77
C ASN A 176 -22.16 -1.77 3.51
N ASN A 177 -21.16 -2.63 3.61
CA ASN A 177 -20.36 -3.05 2.45
C ASN A 177 -21.13 -3.93 1.43
N PHE A 178 -22.40 -4.24 1.69
CA PHE A 178 -23.21 -5.17 0.90
C PHE A 178 -24.38 -4.52 0.17
N ILE A 179 -24.99 -3.46 0.73
CA ILE A 179 -26.23 -2.88 0.20
C ILE A 179 -26.02 -1.39 -0.08
N LEU A 180 -26.24 -1.01 -1.34
CA LEU A 180 -26.23 0.36 -1.82
C LEU A 180 -27.62 0.71 -2.32
N ILE A 181 -28.11 1.91 -2.00
CA ILE A 181 -29.42 2.40 -2.44
C ILE A 181 -29.22 3.79 -3.06
N GLY A 182 -29.89 4.05 -4.18
CA GLY A 182 -29.86 5.34 -4.87
C GLY A 182 -31.26 5.85 -5.16
N LEU A 183 -31.43 7.16 -5.10
CA LEU A 183 -32.60 7.88 -5.59
C LEU A 183 -32.13 9.13 -6.33
N VAL A 184 -32.66 9.36 -7.53
CA VAL A 184 -32.23 10.46 -8.40
C VAL A 184 -33.44 11.07 -9.09
N LEU A 185 -33.49 12.39 -9.13
CA LEU A 185 -34.34 13.16 -10.01
C LEU A 185 -33.45 13.76 -11.10
N GLN A 186 -33.70 13.42 -12.37
CA GLN A 186 -32.86 13.82 -13.50
C GLN A 186 -33.65 14.66 -14.51
N ASN A 187 -32.93 15.42 -15.31
CA ASN A 187 -33.43 16.15 -16.47
C ASN A 187 -34.56 17.14 -16.14
N MET A 188 -34.54 17.73 -14.95
CA MET A 188 -35.48 18.78 -14.57
C MET A 188 -35.15 20.07 -15.29
N ASP A 189 -36.10 20.69 -15.97
CA ASP A 189 -35.96 22.04 -16.53
C ASP A 189 -36.74 23.08 -15.72
N PHE A 190 -36.59 24.35 -16.07
CA PHE A 190 -37.31 25.46 -15.42
C PHE A 190 -38.80 25.51 -15.78
N GLU A 191 -39.19 24.89 -16.90
CA GLU A 191 -40.57 24.85 -17.38
C GLU A 191 -41.38 23.72 -16.72
N PHE A 192 -40.73 22.86 -15.93
CA PHE A 192 -41.31 21.64 -15.37
C PHE A 192 -41.98 20.79 -16.45
N SER A 193 -41.34 20.71 -17.62
CA SER A 193 -41.80 19.86 -18.71
C SER A 193 -41.63 18.38 -18.35
N ASN A 194 -42.28 17.50 -19.11
CA ASN A 194 -42.22 16.05 -18.86
C ASN A 194 -40.85 15.41 -19.14
N ASN A 195 -39.79 16.17 -19.42
CA ASN A 195 -38.47 15.63 -19.73
C ASN A 195 -37.75 15.00 -18.52
N TYR A 196 -38.32 15.12 -17.31
CA TYR A 196 -37.71 14.59 -16.08
C TYR A 196 -37.75 13.06 -16.00
N ASN A 197 -36.79 12.50 -15.29
CA ASN A 197 -36.77 11.10 -14.89
C ASN A 197 -36.63 10.98 -13.37
N ILE A 198 -37.35 10.04 -12.77
CA ILE A 198 -37.17 9.64 -11.37
C ILE A 198 -36.63 8.22 -11.36
N ASN A 199 -35.41 8.07 -10.86
CA ASN A 199 -34.74 6.79 -10.82
C ASN A 199 -34.53 6.39 -9.37
N SER A 200 -34.75 5.11 -9.09
CA SER A 200 -34.46 4.50 -7.80
C SER A 200 -33.80 3.16 -8.02
N GLY A 201 -32.80 2.83 -7.21
CA GLY A 201 -32.01 1.63 -7.43
C GLY A 201 -31.49 1.00 -6.15
N ILE A 202 -31.36 -0.31 -6.17
CA ILE A 202 -30.70 -1.09 -5.12
C ILE A 202 -29.62 -1.97 -5.74
N SER A 203 -28.43 -1.93 -5.14
CA SER A 203 -27.31 -2.79 -5.50
C SER A 203 -26.95 -3.68 -4.31
N VAL A 204 -26.75 -4.97 -4.57
CA VAL A 204 -26.36 -5.96 -3.57
C VAL A 204 -25.04 -6.62 -3.97
N ASN A 205 -23.98 -6.41 -3.17
CA ASN A 205 -22.76 -7.19 -3.27
C ASN A 205 -23.00 -8.58 -2.67
N VAL A 206 -23.13 -9.59 -3.52
CA VAL A 206 -23.40 -10.99 -3.12
C VAL A 206 -22.16 -11.59 -2.46
N PHE A 207 -20.98 -11.39 -3.04
CA PHE A 207 -19.71 -11.77 -2.44
C PHE A 207 -18.57 -10.85 -2.90
N ASN A 208 -17.53 -10.79 -2.07
CA ASN A 208 -16.26 -10.14 -2.38
C ASN A 208 -15.11 -10.90 -1.68
N ILE A 209 -14.51 -11.86 -2.39
CA ILE A 209 -13.54 -12.82 -1.82
C ILE A 209 -12.35 -12.93 -2.77
N GLN A 210 -11.13 -12.76 -2.25
CA GLN A 210 -9.87 -13.02 -2.99
C GLN A 210 -9.85 -12.38 -4.39
N ASN A 211 -10.20 -11.09 -4.50
CA ASN A 211 -10.28 -10.33 -5.76
C ASN A 211 -11.41 -10.77 -6.73
N ASN A 212 -12.35 -11.60 -6.29
CA ASN A 212 -13.56 -11.92 -7.02
C ASN A 212 -14.76 -11.23 -6.38
N LYS A 213 -15.61 -10.61 -7.19
CA LYS A 213 -16.80 -9.88 -6.73
C LYS A 213 -18.00 -10.30 -7.56
N MET A 214 -19.17 -10.41 -6.94
CA MET A 214 -20.44 -10.49 -7.65
C MET A 214 -21.41 -9.47 -7.09
N ILE A 215 -22.10 -8.78 -8.00
CA ILE A 215 -23.14 -7.82 -7.68
C ILE A 215 -24.42 -8.13 -8.48
N ILE A 216 -25.54 -7.76 -7.88
CA ILE A 216 -26.86 -7.79 -8.50
C ILE A 216 -27.50 -6.43 -8.26
N ASP A 217 -28.07 -5.87 -9.32
CA ASP A 217 -28.62 -4.53 -9.36
C ASP A 217 -30.07 -4.58 -9.84
N PHE A 218 -30.91 -3.75 -9.22
CA PHE A 218 -32.30 -3.56 -9.64
C PHE A 218 -32.66 -2.08 -9.58
N ASP A 219 -33.17 -1.56 -10.69
CA ASP A 219 -33.59 -0.17 -10.83
C ASP A 219 -35.04 -0.05 -11.30
N VAL A 220 -35.72 0.99 -10.81
CA VAL A 220 -37.01 1.46 -11.31
C VAL A 220 -36.80 2.89 -11.79
N LYS A 221 -37.16 3.14 -13.05
CA LYS A 221 -37.12 4.47 -13.67
C LYS A 221 -38.52 4.86 -14.11
N TYR A 222 -38.99 6.02 -13.68
CA TYR A 222 -40.18 6.67 -14.21
C TYR A 222 -39.74 7.83 -15.09
N SER A 223 -40.05 7.77 -16.38
CA SER A 223 -39.88 8.88 -17.31
C SER A 223 -41.20 9.62 -17.48
N GLY A 224 -41.17 10.95 -17.39
CA GLY A 224 -42.36 11.75 -17.71
C GLY A 224 -42.83 11.60 -19.16
N ILE A 225 -41.95 11.10 -20.05
CA ILE A 225 -42.26 10.83 -21.47
C ILE A 225 -42.68 9.38 -21.70
N TYR A 226 -41.84 8.43 -21.27
CA TYR A 226 -41.96 7.01 -21.65
C TYR A 226 -42.64 6.14 -20.58
N GLY A 227 -43.03 6.72 -19.44
CA GLY A 227 -43.60 5.98 -18.33
C GLY A 227 -42.54 5.14 -17.57
N PRO A 228 -42.98 4.09 -16.85
CA PRO A 228 -42.11 3.28 -16.01
C PRO A 228 -41.29 2.25 -16.81
N SER A 229 -40.08 1.99 -16.34
CA SER A 229 -39.24 0.87 -16.77
C SER A 229 -38.51 0.26 -15.58
N TYR A 230 -38.18 -1.02 -15.71
CA TYR A 230 -37.55 -1.83 -14.68
C TYR A 230 -36.30 -2.49 -15.25
N SER A 231 -35.16 -2.33 -14.59
CA SER A 231 -33.91 -2.97 -15.01
C SER A 231 -33.41 -3.90 -13.93
N ILE A 232 -33.02 -5.11 -14.33
CA ILE A 232 -32.24 -6.02 -13.49
C ILE A 232 -30.89 -6.28 -14.16
N GLY A 233 -29.83 -6.25 -13.37
CA GLY A 233 -28.46 -6.41 -13.84
C GLY A 233 -27.63 -7.28 -12.90
N SER A 234 -26.59 -7.89 -13.44
CA SER A 234 -25.59 -8.62 -12.66
C SER A 234 -24.21 -8.45 -13.26
N GLU A 235 -23.21 -8.40 -12.39
CA GLU A 235 -21.79 -8.36 -12.76
C GLU A 235 -21.03 -9.36 -11.89
N ILE A 236 -20.24 -10.21 -12.53
CA ILE A 236 -19.24 -11.08 -11.89
C ILE A 236 -17.86 -10.62 -12.35
N GLN A 237 -17.05 -10.15 -11.41
CA GLN A 237 -15.66 -9.79 -11.62
C GLN A 237 -14.75 -10.89 -11.09
N LEU A 238 -13.88 -11.41 -11.95
CA LEU A 238 -12.93 -12.48 -11.67
C LEU A 238 -11.51 -11.92 -11.64
N PHE A 239 -10.78 -12.20 -10.55
CA PHE A 239 -9.39 -11.79 -10.32
C PHE A 239 -9.11 -10.29 -10.50
N LYS A 240 -10.15 -9.44 -10.42
CA LYS A 240 -10.16 -8.02 -10.83
C LYS A 240 -9.86 -7.75 -12.31
N ILE A 241 -9.63 -8.77 -13.13
CA ILE A 241 -9.20 -8.64 -14.53
C ILE A 241 -10.38 -8.80 -15.49
N ILE A 242 -11.23 -9.81 -15.28
CA ILE A 242 -12.33 -10.12 -16.20
C ILE A 242 -13.64 -9.74 -15.52
N ALA A 243 -14.51 -9.04 -16.24
CA ALA A 243 -15.89 -8.80 -15.81
C ALA A 243 -16.85 -9.42 -16.82
N ILE A 244 -17.83 -10.19 -16.34
CA ILE A 244 -18.91 -10.75 -17.14
C ILE A 244 -20.21 -10.14 -16.61
N ARG A 245 -21.04 -9.65 -17.53
CA ARG A 245 -22.23 -8.87 -17.20
C ARG A 245 -23.42 -9.32 -18.01
N GLY A 246 -24.58 -9.23 -17.40
CA GLY A 246 -25.85 -9.43 -18.09
C GLY A 246 -26.96 -8.67 -17.39
N GLY A 247 -27.94 -8.25 -18.17
CA GLY A 247 -29.11 -7.55 -17.65
C GLY A 247 -30.30 -7.63 -18.58
N TYR A 248 -31.46 -7.28 -18.05
CA TYR A 248 -32.71 -7.21 -18.77
C TYR A 248 -33.48 -5.96 -18.36
N ASN A 249 -33.94 -5.19 -19.34
CA ASN A 249 -34.83 -4.04 -19.13
C ASN A 249 -36.24 -4.41 -19.56
N ILE A 250 -37.22 -4.07 -18.73
CA ILE A 250 -38.66 -4.28 -18.96
C ILE A 250 -39.29 -2.90 -19.06
N ASN A 251 -39.94 -2.63 -20.19
CA ASN A 251 -40.69 -1.40 -20.45
C ASN A 251 -41.84 -1.72 -21.42
N ASP A 252 -42.79 -0.79 -21.55
CA ASP A 252 -43.99 -1.00 -22.38
C ASP A 252 -43.67 -1.20 -23.88
N GLU A 253 -42.51 -0.74 -24.37
CA GLU A 253 -42.07 -0.91 -25.76
C GLU A 253 -41.55 -2.33 -26.04
N ASN A 254 -40.91 -2.98 -25.05
CA ASN A 254 -40.34 -4.32 -25.19
C ASN A 254 -41.42 -5.41 -25.36
N ASP A 255 -42.61 -5.21 -24.81
CA ASP A 255 -43.75 -6.14 -24.97
C ASP A 255 -44.24 -6.22 -26.42
N ILE A 256 -43.93 -5.22 -27.25
CA ILE A 256 -44.36 -5.11 -28.66
C ILE A 256 -43.33 -5.72 -29.62
N LEU A 257 -42.03 -5.72 -29.26
CA LEU A 257 -40.90 -5.96 -30.18
C LEU A 257 -40.18 -7.32 -30.00
N SER A 258 -40.80 -8.29 -29.30
CA SER A 258 -40.32 -9.67 -28.98
C SER A 258 -39.69 -9.86 -27.59
N ASN A 259 -39.76 -11.11 -27.08
CA ASN A 259 -39.30 -11.50 -25.73
C ASN A 259 -37.80 -11.28 -25.44
N LEU A 260 -36.97 -11.04 -26.46
CA LEU A 260 -35.55 -10.75 -26.28
C LEU A 260 -35.22 -9.25 -26.35
N SER A 261 -36.20 -8.38 -26.57
CA SER A 261 -36.02 -6.93 -26.47
C SER A 261 -35.70 -6.56 -25.01
N GLY A 262 -34.63 -5.78 -24.82
CA GLY A 262 -34.16 -5.37 -23.49
C GLY A 262 -33.07 -6.27 -22.88
N LEU A 263 -32.70 -7.39 -23.51
CA LEU A 263 -31.56 -8.21 -23.09
C LEU A 263 -30.23 -7.51 -23.42
N SER A 264 -29.35 -7.42 -22.42
CA SER A 264 -27.98 -6.94 -22.58
C SER A 264 -26.97 -7.94 -22.03
N LEU A 265 -25.83 -8.08 -22.72
CA LEU A 265 -24.69 -8.90 -22.32
C LEU A 265 -23.41 -8.11 -22.49
N GLY A 266 -22.43 -8.29 -21.60
CA GLY A 266 -21.16 -7.59 -21.72
C GLY A 266 -19.98 -8.31 -21.11
N VAL A 267 -18.80 -7.97 -21.62
CA VAL A 267 -17.51 -8.43 -21.12
C VAL A 267 -16.58 -7.24 -20.93
N GLY A 268 -15.82 -7.25 -19.85
CA GLY A 268 -14.80 -6.26 -19.54
C GLY A 268 -13.46 -6.92 -19.27
N LEU A 269 -12.38 -6.30 -19.74
CA LEU A 269 -11.00 -6.68 -19.47
C LEU A 269 -10.26 -5.50 -18.87
N THR A 270 -9.77 -5.65 -17.64
CA THR A 270 -8.98 -4.66 -16.91
C THR A 270 -7.55 -5.15 -16.74
N ILE A 271 -6.61 -4.40 -17.31
CA ILE A 271 -5.17 -4.61 -17.14
C ILE A 271 -4.60 -3.35 -16.49
N GLU A 272 -4.16 -3.50 -15.24
CA GLU A 272 -3.69 -2.41 -14.39
C GLU A 272 -4.69 -1.24 -14.29
N LYS A 273 -4.46 -0.18 -15.06
CA LYS A 273 -5.20 1.09 -15.06
C LYS A 273 -6.13 1.25 -16.26
N LEU A 274 -6.01 0.38 -17.26
CA LEU A 274 -6.81 0.42 -18.48
C LEU A 274 -7.88 -0.67 -18.43
N SER A 275 -9.11 -0.32 -18.76
CA SER A 275 -10.19 -1.28 -19.00
C SER A 275 -10.75 -1.09 -20.40
N ILE A 276 -11.03 -2.21 -21.06
CA ILE A 276 -11.74 -2.29 -22.33
C ILE A 276 -13.02 -3.06 -22.08
N ASP A 277 -14.15 -2.48 -22.44
CA ASP A 277 -15.46 -3.06 -22.22
C ASP A 277 -16.22 -3.16 -23.55
N TYR A 278 -16.94 -4.26 -23.74
CA TYR A 278 -17.82 -4.50 -24.87
C TYR A 278 -19.20 -4.92 -24.39
N THR A 279 -20.23 -4.37 -25.02
CA THR A 279 -21.62 -4.67 -24.70
C THR A 279 -22.42 -4.93 -25.97
N PHE A 280 -23.25 -5.97 -25.92
CA PHE A 280 -24.31 -6.27 -26.86
C PHE A 280 -25.65 -5.97 -26.20
N ALA A 281 -26.53 -5.23 -26.87
CA ALA A 281 -27.90 -4.98 -26.42
C ALA A 281 -28.89 -5.31 -27.55
N SER A 282 -29.94 -6.06 -27.21
CA SER A 282 -30.99 -6.48 -28.12
C SER A 282 -32.19 -5.53 -28.04
N HIS A 283 -32.68 -5.09 -29.20
CA HIS A 283 -33.86 -4.23 -29.36
C HIS A 283 -34.98 -4.93 -30.15
N GLY A 284 -34.96 -6.27 -30.20
CA GLY A 284 -35.97 -7.04 -30.90
C GLY A 284 -35.94 -6.78 -32.41
N ASP A 285 -37.10 -6.42 -32.97
CA ASP A 285 -37.25 -6.16 -34.42
C ASP A 285 -36.43 -4.95 -34.91
N LEU A 286 -36.03 -4.03 -34.02
CA LEU A 286 -35.12 -2.92 -34.34
C LEU A 286 -33.66 -3.36 -34.50
N GLY A 287 -33.35 -4.63 -34.19
CA GLY A 287 -32.03 -5.22 -34.29
C GLY A 287 -31.24 -5.13 -32.99
N SER A 288 -29.91 -4.98 -33.11
CA SER A 288 -28.99 -5.00 -31.97
C SER A 288 -27.98 -3.88 -32.01
N THR A 289 -27.56 -3.45 -30.83
CA THR A 289 -26.57 -2.39 -30.63
C THR A 289 -25.28 -2.98 -30.09
N HIS A 290 -24.16 -2.48 -30.59
CA HIS A 290 -22.82 -2.85 -30.11
C HIS A 290 -22.13 -1.62 -29.56
N LEU A 291 -21.64 -1.73 -28.33
CA LEU A 291 -20.99 -0.65 -27.60
C LEU A 291 -19.55 -1.07 -27.28
N VAL A 292 -18.62 -0.16 -27.51
CA VAL A 292 -17.21 -0.32 -27.13
C VAL A 292 -16.82 0.85 -26.24
N GLY A 293 -16.18 0.55 -25.12
CA GLY A 293 -15.80 1.53 -24.11
C GLY A 293 -14.38 1.33 -23.64
N LEU A 294 -13.73 2.45 -23.34
CA LEU A 294 -12.40 2.51 -22.74
C LEU A 294 -12.50 3.28 -21.43
N LYS A 295 -11.89 2.72 -20.38
CA LYS A 295 -11.75 3.39 -19.09
C LYS A 295 -10.29 3.42 -18.68
N PHE A 296 -9.82 4.59 -18.27
CA PHE A 296 -8.50 4.79 -17.69
C PHE A 296 -8.63 5.31 -16.27
N ILE A 297 -7.91 4.69 -15.33
CA ILE A 297 -7.93 5.06 -13.91
C ILE A 297 -6.54 5.51 -13.47
N TYR A 298 -6.48 6.63 -12.76
CA TYR A 298 -5.24 7.24 -12.29
C TYR A 298 -5.34 7.67 -10.82
N GLU A 299 -4.38 7.24 -10.02
CA GLU A 299 -4.23 7.67 -8.63
C GLU A 299 -3.92 9.17 -8.57
N GLY A 300 -4.77 9.94 -7.89
CA GLY A 300 -4.52 11.35 -7.60
C GLY A 300 -3.25 11.55 -6.75
N ALA A 301 -2.69 12.76 -6.79
CA ALA A 301 -1.43 13.08 -6.10
C ALA A 301 -1.46 12.78 -4.59
N GLU A 302 -2.59 13.04 -3.93
CA GLU A 302 -2.75 12.86 -2.48
C GLU A 302 -2.81 11.39 -2.06
N GLU A 303 -3.52 10.53 -2.82
CA GLU A 303 -3.55 9.08 -2.53
C GLU A 303 -2.19 8.41 -2.81
N ARG A 304 -1.47 8.90 -3.83
CA ARG A 304 -0.10 8.45 -4.11
C ARG A 304 0.84 8.77 -2.95
N GLU A 305 0.74 9.97 -2.38
CA GLU A 305 1.52 10.35 -1.19
C GLU A 305 1.22 9.40 -0.02
N LYS A 306 -0.06 9.22 0.33
CA LYS A 306 -0.48 8.35 1.45
C LYS A 306 -0.03 6.89 1.28
N SER A 307 -0.16 6.33 0.07
CA SER A 307 0.28 4.96 -0.25
C SER A 307 1.80 4.80 -0.16
N THR A 308 2.54 5.80 -0.64
CA THR A 308 4.01 5.82 -0.58
C THR A 308 4.49 5.91 0.87
N TYR A 309 3.92 6.82 1.68
CA TYR A 309 4.25 6.94 3.09
C TYR A 309 3.93 5.67 3.88
N LYS A 310 2.83 4.98 3.59
CA LYS A 310 2.50 3.71 4.25
C LYS A 310 3.56 2.64 3.98
N LYS A 311 3.92 2.45 2.71
CA LYS A 311 4.96 1.48 2.29
C LYS A 311 6.33 1.81 2.89
N LEU A 312 6.68 3.10 2.97
CA LEU A 312 7.91 3.51 3.62
C LEU A 312 7.85 3.25 5.13
N THR A 313 6.77 3.63 5.80
CA THR A 313 6.63 3.44 7.25
C THR A 313 6.80 1.95 7.60
N GLU A 314 6.22 1.06 6.80
CA GLU A 314 6.43 -0.39 6.89
C GLU A 314 7.90 -0.80 6.67
N PHE A 315 8.57 -0.24 5.65
CA PHE A 315 9.99 -0.50 5.38
C PHE A 315 10.93 -0.01 6.49
N LEU A 316 10.73 1.21 6.99
CA LEU A 316 11.51 1.81 8.08
C LEU A 316 11.27 1.08 9.40
N ALA A 317 10.02 0.68 9.67
CA ALA A 317 9.69 -0.17 10.81
C ALA A 317 10.45 -1.50 10.73
N TYR A 318 10.48 -2.14 9.55
CA TYR A 318 11.25 -3.37 9.34
C TYR A 318 12.76 -3.18 9.53
N GLN A 319 13.35 -2.13 8.94
CA GLN A 319 14.77 -1.84 9.09
C GLN A 319 15.15 -1.55 10.55
N ASN A 320 14.40 -0.68 11.23
CA ASN A 320 14.63 -0.40 12.65
C ASN A 320 14.41 -1.65 13.52
N PHE A 321 13.45 -2.51 13.18
CA PHE A 321 13.27 -3.76 13.91
C PHE A 321 14.50 -4.66 13.80
N LYS A 322 15.06 -4.80 12.58
CA LYS A 322 16.28 -5.57 12.30
C LYS A 322 17.52 -4.97 12.96
N ASP A 323 17.70 -3.65 12.87
CA ASP A 323 18.79 -2.94 13.52
C ASP A 323 18.69 -3.06 15.06
N GLY A 324 17.46 -3.10 15.60
CA GLY A 324 17.18 -3.41 17.01
C GLY A 324 17.56 -4.85 17.40
N GLU A 325 17.19 -5.85 16.59
CA GLU A 325 17.60 -7.25 16.80
C GLU A 325 19.13 -7.40 16.80
N GLU A 326 19.81 -6.74 15.87
CA GLU A 326 21.26 -6.75 15.80
C GLU A 326 21.92 -6.09 17.02
N ALA A 327 21.45 -4.90 17.40
CA ALA A 327 21.92 -4.22 18.60
C ALA A 327 21.69 -5.07 19.86
N PHE A 328 20.58 -5.80 19.92
CA PHE A 328 20.27 -6.72 21.00
C PHE A 328 21.25 -7.91 21.03
N ASN A 329 21.49 -8.54 19.88
CA ASN A 329 22.38 -9.69 19.75
C ASN A 329 23.86 -9.34 20.02
N THR A 330 24.25 -8.09 19.76
CA THR A 330 25.60 -7.57 20.05
C THR A 330 25.75 -7.04 21.49
N GLY A 331 24.71 -7.14 22.32
CA GLY A 331 24.71 -6.72 23.73
C GLY A 331 24.52 -5.21 23.94
N ASN A 332 24.25 -4.43 22.89
CA ASN A 332 23.97 -3.01 22.99
C ASN A 332 22.48 -2.74 23.25
N TYR A 333 22.00 -3.19 24.41
CA TYR A 333 20.58 -3.19 24.78
C TYR A 333 19.94 -1.80 24.80
N LYS A 334 20.69 -0.74 25.15
CA LYS A 334 20.17 0.63 25.11
C LYS A 334 19.86 1.06 23.68
N ARG A 335 20.70 0.67 22.72
CA ARG A 335 20.50 0.99 21.31
C ARG A 335 19.37 0.15 20.70
N ALA A 336 19.25 -1.11 21.10
CA ALA A 336 18.12 -1.96 20.73
C ALA A 336 16.77 -1.38 21.20
N LEU A 337 16.71 -0.88 22.43
CA LEU A 337 15.51 -0.22 22.97
C LEU A 337 15.11 1.00 22.12
N VAL A 338 16.06 1.87 21.76
CA VAL A 338 15.79 3.05 20.95
C VAL A 338 15.18 2.66 19.59
N TYR A 339 15.79 1.70 18.88
CA TYR A 339 15.27 1.28 17.58
C TYR A 339 13.86 0.68 17.68
N TRP A 340 13.60 -0.17 18.68
CA TRP A 340 12.29 -0.77 18.86
C TRP A 340 11.22 0.22 19.36
N GLU A 341 11.58 1.22 20.17
CA GLU A 341 10.65 2.30 20.51
C GLU A 341 10.28 3.15 19.29
N GLU A 342 11.24 3.40 18.37
CA GLU A 342 10.94 4.04 17.09
C GLU A 342 9.95 3.20 16.26
N VAL A 343 10.13 1.88 16.19
CA VAL A 343 9.18 0.98 15.50
C VAL A 343 7.79 1.07 16.14
N LYS A 344 7.68 0.96 17.47
CA LYS A 344 6.39 1.04 18.19
C LYS A 344 5.70 2.39 17.98
N ALA A 345 6.47 3.47 17.89
CA ALA A 345 5.94 4.81 17.63
C ALA A 345 5.44 4.99 16.19
N MET A 346 6.09 4.34 15.20
CA MET A 346 5.70 4.38 13.79
C MET A 346 4.55 3.41 13.48
N MET A 347 4.60 2.19 14.03
CA MET A 347 3.66 1.11 13.83
C MET A 347 3.37 0.42 15.17
N PRO A 348 2.34 0.86 15.90
CA PRO A 348 1.97 0.27 17.18
C PRO A 348 1.66 -1.22 17.11
N ASP A 349 1.10 -1.68 15.99
CA ASP A 349 0.67 -3.07 15.76
C ASP A 349 1.72 -3.91 15.01
N TYR A 350 2.98 -3.44 14.94
CA TYR A 350 4.07 -4.18 14.27
C TYR A 350 4.31 -5.53 14.96
N GLU A 351 4.33 -6.62 14.19
CA GLU A 351 4.44 -7.97 14.74
C GLU A 351 5.76 -8.15 15.52
N GLY A 352 5.67 -8.70 16.73
CA GLY A 352 6.83 -8.97 17.58
C GLY A 352 7.41 -7.75 18.33
N ILE A 353 6.92 -6.52 18.09
CA ILE A 353 7.51 -5.32 18.72
C ILE A 353 7.36 -5.28 20.24
N ASP A 354 6.19 -5.65 20.74
CA ASP A 354 5.93 -5.67 22.19
C ASP A 354 6.77 -6.72 22.90
N GLU A 355 6.97 -7.89 22.27
CA GLU A 355 7.82 -8.94 22.82
C GLU A 355 9.29 -8.49 22.88
N ALA A 356 9.78 -7.86 21.81
CA ALA A 356 11.13 -7.33 21.71
C ALA A 356 11.39 -6.23 22.76
N LEU A 357 10.46 -5.28 22.91
CA LEU A 357 10.52 -4.24 23.93
C LEU A 357 10.51 -4.82 25.35
N ASN A 358 9.68 -5.83 25.62
CA ASN A 358 9.66 -6.50 26.92
C ASN A 358 10.99 -7.20 27.22
N LYS A 359 11.58 -7.90 26.23
CA LYS A 359 12.89 -8.57 26.37
C LYS A 359 13.99 -7.57 26.74
N VAL A 360 14.12 -6.47 25.99
CA VAL A 360 15.19 -5.50 26.22
C VAL A 360 15.00 -4.72 27.53
N ASN A 361 13.76 -4.36 27.87
CA ASN A 361 13.47 -3.66 29.13
C ASN A 361 13.77 -4.53 30.35
N ASN A 362 13.50 -5.84 30.28
CA ASN A 362 13.90 -6.76 31.34
C ASN A 362 15.43 -6.83 31.48
N ILE A 363 16.18 -6.87 30.38
CA ILE A 363 17.64 -6.87 30.43
C ILE A 363 18.20 -5.54 30.94
N LEU A 364 17.61 -4.40 30.56
CA LEU A 364 18.04 -3.09 31.04
C LEU A 364 17.74 -2.88 32.53
N LYS A 365 16.65 -3.46 33.05
CA LYS A 365 16.40 -3.57 34.50
C LYS A 365 17.50 -4.39 35.19
N ILE A 366 18.04 -5.40 34.52
CA ILE A 366 19.20 -6.21 34.93
C ILE A 366 20.53 -5.47 34.64
N GLY A 367 20.54 -4.29 34.02
CA GLY A 367 21.77 -3.59 33.60
C GLY A 367 22.71 -3.18 34.75
N GLY A 368 22.19 -2.96 35.97
CA GLY A 368 23.00 -2.85 37.18
C GLY A 368 23.63 -4.19 37.62
N THR A 369 23.04 -5.30 37.19
CA THR A 369 23.47 -6.68 37.40
C THR A 369 24.46 -7.13 36.33
N LEU A 370 24.38 -6.67 35.07
CA LEU A 370 25.28 -7.11 33.98
C LEU A 370 26.74 -6.69 34.24
N ALA A 371 26.98 -5.45 34.66
CA ALA A 371 28.33 -5.01 35.07
C ALA A 371 28.87 -5.82 36.26
N ASN A 372 27.99 -6.27 37.16
CA ASN A 372 28.34 -7.18 38.23
C ASN A 372 28.60 -8.61 37.71
N ILE A 373 27.83 -9.09 36.74
CA ILE A 373 28.04 -10.40 36.08
C ILE A 373 29.38 -10.41 35.33
N ASP A 374 29.72 -9.35 34.60
CA ASP A 374 31.03 -9.19 33.94
C ASP A 374 32.17 -9.20 34.96
N LYS A 375 31.98 -8.55 36.12
CA LYS A 375 32.93 -8.61 37.22
C LYS A 375 33.11 -10.03 37.75
N ILE A 376 32.02 -10.79 37.93
CA ILE A 376 32.06 -12.20 38.38
C ILE A 376 32.71 -13.09 37.31
N PHE A 377 32.40 -12.87 36.03
CA PHE A 377 33.01 -13.60 34.91
C PHE A 377 34.52 -13.39 34.84
N ASN A 378 34.97 -12.13 34.96
CA ASN A 378 36.38 -11.77 34.99
C ASN A 378 37.11 -12.29 36.25
N GLN A 379 36.42 -12.39 37.39
CA GLN A 379 36.95 -13.11 38.55
C GLN A 379 37.18 -14.59 38.23
N GLY A 380 36.22 -15.24 37.54
CA GLY A 380 36.39 -16.60 37.04
C GLY A 380 37.61 -16.75 36.12
N MET A 381 37.77 -15.81 35.16
CA MET A 381 38.96 -15.75 34.29
C MET A 381 40.26 -15.61 35.10
N THR A 382 40.27 -14.77 36.14
CA THR A 382 41.44 -14.57 37.00
C THR A 382 41.82 -15.85 37.76
N TYR A 383 40.84 -16.60 38.27
CA TYR A 383 41.08 -17.90 38.90
C TYR A 383 41.55 -18.94 37.89
N TYR A 384 40.96 -18.93 36.70
CA TYR A 384 41.31 -19.82 35.61
C TYR A 384 42.77 -19.61 35.14
N GLU A 385 43.21 -18.37 34.97
CA GLU A 385 44.61 -18.02 34.68
C GLU A 385 45.57 -18.43 35.82
N LYS A 386 45.05 -18.52 37.04
CA LYS A 386 45.76 -18.99 38.23
C LYS A 386 45.81 -20.52 38.37
N PHE A 387 45.11 -21.28 37.51
CA PHE A 387 44.89 -22.73 37.60
C PHE A 387 44.06 -23.16 38.81
N ASP A 388 43.36 -22.21 39.41
CA ASP A 388 42.39 -22.46 40.46
C ASP A 388 41.04 -22.78 39.79
N PHE A 389 40.99 -23.94 39.15
CA PHE A 389 39.82 -24.35 38.36
C PHE A 389 38.58 -24.53 39.24
N ASP A 390 38.76 -24.91 40.51
CA ASP A 390 37.66 -25.02 41.47
C ASP A 390 36.96 -23.67 41.68
N ASN A 391 37.73 -22.60 41.88
CA ASN A 391 37.15 -21.26 42.04
C ASN A 391 36.70 -20.63 40.72
N ALA A 392 37.37 -20.94 39.60
CA ALA A 392 36.91 -20.55 38.27
C ALA A 392 35.53 -21.15 37.92
N VAL A 393 35.37 -22.46 38.13
CA VAL A 393 34.09 -23.18 37.93
C VAL A 393 33.00 -22.60 38.82
N LYS A 394 33.27 -22.35 40.11
CA LYS A 394 32.29 -21.71 41.01
C LYS A 394 31.83 -20.35 40.49
N LYS A 395 32.76 -19.49 40.06
CA LYS A 395 32.45 -18.15 39.54
C LYS A 395 31.67 -18.21 38.23
N TRP A 396 32.00 -19.12 37.33
CA TRP A 396 31.25 -19.28 36.09
C TRP A 396 29.91 -20.00 36.25
N GLN A 397 29.74 -20.87 37.25
CA GLN A 397 28.43 -21.38 37.65
C GLN A 397 27.53 -20.28 38.22
N GLU A 398 28.11 -19.33 38.96
CA GLU A 398 27.40 -18.14 39.45
C GLU A 398 26.92 -17.28 38.26
N VAL A 399 27.80 -17.01 37.28
CA VAL A 399 27.43 -16.34 36.02
C VAL A 399 26.33 -17.11 35.28
N LYS A 400 26.46 -18.43 35.12
CA LYS A 400 25.49 -19.28 34.42
C LYS A 400 24.12 -19.34 35.11
N LYS A 401 24.08 -19.27 36.45
CA LYS A 401 22.82 -19.16 37.21
C LYS A 401 22.14 -17.82 37.00
N LEU A 402 22.91 -16.73 36.93
CA LEU A 402 22.39 -15.38 36.76
C LEU A 402 22.01 -15.08 35.31
N MET A 403 22.74 -15.63 34.35
CA MET A 403 22.53 -15.46 32.91
C MET A 403 22.96 -16.73 32.15
N PRO A 404 22.02 -17.68 31.95
CA PRO A 404 22.31 -18.95 31.29
C PRO A 404 22.92 -18.84 29.89
N ASN A 405 22.59 -17.76 29.16
CA ASN A 405 23.06 -17.51 27.79
C ASN A 405 24.23 -16.50 27.73
N TYR A 406 24.99 -16.32 28.82
CA TYR A 406 26.13 -15.42 28.83
C TYR A 406 27.21 -15.90 27.84
N LYS A 407 27.80 -14.98 27.06
CA LYS A 407 28.70 -15.31 25.95
C LYS A 407 29.84 -16.24 26.39
N ASP A 408 30.02 -17.34 25.67
CA ASP A 408 31.06 -18.35 25.85
C ASP A 408 31.07 -19.05 27.24
N ILE A 409 30.07 -18.83 28.10
CA ILE A 409 30.08 -19.33 29.48
C ILE A 409 30.18 -20.84 29.57
N ASP A 410 29.45 -21.57 28.71
CA ASP A 410 29.47 -23.02 28.66
C ASP A 410 30.83 -23.55 28.20
N ILE A 411 31.48 -22.85 27.28
CA ILE A 411 32.77 -23.26 26.75
C ILE A 411 33.83 -23.14 27.85
N TRP A 412 33.85 -22.01 28.56
CA TRP A 412 34.78 -21.78 29.66
C TRP A 412 34.50 -22.70 30.85
N LEU A 413 33.24 -22.89 31.21
CA LEU A 413 32.83 -23.77 32.30
C LEU A 413 33.20 -25.23 32.02
N ASN A 414 32.87 -25.75 30.83
CA ASN A 414 33.22 -27.12 30.46
C ASN A 414 34.73 -27.31 30.40
N ASP A 415 35.47 -26.34 29.87
CA ASP A 415 36.91 -26.46 29.80
C ASP A 415 37.60 -26.46 31.17
N ALA A 416 37.14 -25.61 32.11
CA ALA A 416 37.65 -25.62 33.49
C ALA A 416 37.33 -26.93 34.21
N ILE A 417 36.13 -27.50 34.00
CA ILE A 417 35.76 -28.82 34.52
C ILE A 417 36.65 -29.92 33.92
N ASP A 418 36.96 -29.84 32.63
CA ASP A 418 37.85 -30.80 31.98
C ASP A 418 39.30 -30.66 32.48
N LEU A 419 39.77 -29.42 32.74
CA LEU A 419 41.08 -29.17 33.35
C LEU A 419 41.19 -29.71 34.78
N GLN A 420 40.11 -29.59 35.56
CA GLN A 420 40.02 -30.15 36.91
C GLN A 420 40.19 -31.69 36.91
N LYS A 421 39.70 -32.37 35.87
CA LYS A 421 39.77 -33.82 35.70
C LYS A 421 41.06 -34.31 35.04
N SER A 422 41.76 -33.45 34.32
CA SER A 422 43.02 -33.80 33.67
C SER A 422 44.17 -33.86 34.69
N GLY A 423 45.04 -34.88 34.58
CA GLY A 423 46.22 -35.02 35.44
C GLY A 423 47.14 -33.80 35.37
N LYS A 424 47.89 -33.55 36.46
CA LYS A 424 48.76 -32.36 36.57
C LYS A 424 49.79 -32.30 35.45
N MET A 425 49.73 -31.23 34.67
CA MET A 425 50.77 -30.81 33.71
C MET A 425 52.12 -30.63 34.42
N SER A 426 53.24 -30.83 33.71
CA SER A 426 54.56 -30.54 34.27
C SER A 426 54.68 -29.04 34.61
N LYS A 427 55.36 -28.69 35.70
CA LYS A 427 55.54 -27.28 36.13
C LYS A 427 56.15 -26.40 35.02
N GLU A 428 56.96 -27.00 34.17
CA GLU A 428 57.62 -26.33 33.05
C GLU A 428 56.64 -26.05 31.90
N ALA A 429 55.79 -27.03 31.54
CA ALA A 429 54.75 -26.83 30.55
C ALA A 429 53.65 -25.87 31.04
N GLU A 430 53.36 -25.86 32.35
CA GLU A 430 52.35 -24.99 32.97
C GLU A 430 52.67 -23.51 32.81
N LYS A 431 53.94 -23.14 32.98
CA LYS A 431 54.40 -21.76 32.77
C LYS A 431 54.05 -21.25 31.36
N TYR A 432 54.33 -22.07 30.35
CA TYR A 432 54.07 -21.72 28.95
C TYR A 432 52.59 -21.78 28.59
N PHE A 433 51.82 -22.68 29.23
CA PHE A 433 50.36 -22.70 29.08
C PHE A 433 49.70 -21.42 29.61
N ARG A 434 50.15 -20.91 30.78
CA ARG A 434 49.72 -19.62 31.34
C ARG A 434 50.00 -18.46 30.39
N GLN A 435 51.21 -18.42 29.83
CA GLN A 435 51.59 -17.39 28.86
C GLN A 435 50.70 -17.45 27.61
N GLY A 436 50.46 -18.65 27.09
CA GLY A 436 49.60 -18.82 25.92
C GLY A 436 48.15 -18.42 26.17
N LEU A 437 47.57 -18.75 27.34
CA LEU A 437 46.23 -18.30 27.73
C LEU A 437 46.13 -16.78 27.80
N LYS A 438 47.13 -16.11 28.40
CA LYS A 438 47.16 -14.64 28.45
C LYS A 438 47.16 -14.02 27.05
N HIS A 439 47.94 -14.58 26.13
CA HIS A 439 47.97 -14.11 24.74
C HIS A 439 46.65 -14.41 24.00
N TYR A 440 46.06 -15.59 24.22
CA TYR A 440 44.79 -16.01 23.63
C TYR A 440 43.64 -15.10 24.07
N ASN A 441 43.56 -14.78 25.36
CA ASN A 441 42.56 -13.87 25.93
C ASN A 441 42.68 -12.44 25.36
N ASN A 442 43.89 -12.05 24.95
CA ASN A 442 44.16 -10.78 24.29
C ASN A 442 43.98 -10.84 22.76
N CYS A 443 43.45 -11.94 22.21
CA CYS A 443 43.37 -12.22 20.77
C CYS A 443 44.72 -12.26 20.01
N ASP A 444 45.85 -12.36 20.72
CA ASP A 444 47.18 -12.54 20.11
C ASP A 444 47.43 -14.04 19.87
N TYR A 445 46.66 -14.61 18.94
CA TYR A 445 46.67 -16.05 18.66
C TYR A 445 48.05 -16.56 18.21
N ILE A 446 48.84 -15.70 17.55
CA ILE A 446 50.21 -16.04 17.11
C ILE A 446 51.10 -16.29 18.33
N LYS A 447 51.14 -15.34 19.29
CA LYS A 447 51.93 -15.53 20.52
C LYS A 447 51.34 -16.60 21.42
N ALA A 448 50.03 -16.81 21.39
CA ALA A 448 49.38 -17.90 22.12
C ALA A 448 49.83 -19.28 21.64
N ILE A 449 49.77 -19.50 20.32
CA ILE A 449 50.22 -20.75 19.67
C ILE A 449 51.72 -20.98 19.93
N ALA A 450 52.57 -19.96 19.78
CA ALA A 450 54.01 -20.09 20.03
C ALA A 450 54.32 -20.47 21.48
N SER A 451 53.60 -19.86 22.43
CA SER A 451 53.73 -20.17 23.85
C SER A 451 53.32 -21.62 24.13
N TRP A 452 52.19 -22.07 23.58
CA TRP A 452 51.73 -23.45 23.74
C TRP A 452 52.61 -24.48 23.03
N GLN A 453 53.13 -24.19 21.84
CA GLN A 453 54.12 -25.04 21.17
C GLN A 453 55.37 -25.24 22.04
N THR A 454 55.84 -24.16 22.69
CA THR A 454 56.94 -24.24 23.65
C THR A 454 56.58 -25.12 24.85
N GLY A 455 55.36 -25.00 25.38
CA GLY A 455 54.84 -25.88 26.42
C GLY A 455 54.79 -27.36 26.01
N LEU A 456 54.42 -27.64 24.76
CA LEU A 456 54.38 -28.99 24.20
C LEU A 456 55.79 -29.61 24.10
N THR A 457 56.85 -28.82 23.92
CA THR A 457 58.23 -29.35 23.99
C THR A 457 58.62 -29.83 25.39
N LYS A 458 57.98 -29.30 26.43
CA LYS A 458 58.22 -29.66 27.84
C LYS A 458 57.31 -30.78 28.33
N ASP A 459 56.18 -31.00 27.66
CA ASP A 459 55.26 -32.11 27.92
C ASP A 459 54.63 -32.61 26.60
N PRO A 460 55.37 -33.41 25.80
CA PRO A 460 54.98 -33.77 24.43
C PRO A 460 53.71 -34.61 24.32
N LYS A 461 53.30 -35.28 25.39
CA LYS A 461 52.09 -36.11 25.44
C LYS A 461 50.87 -35.34 25.93
N ASN A 462 51.00 -34.04 26.19
CA ASN A 462 49.92 -33.22 26.73
C ASN A 462 48.87 -32.89 25.66
N LYS A 463 47.81 -33.70 25.62
CA LYS A 463 46.68 -33.53 24.67
C LYS A 463 46.00 -32.16 24.79
N LYS A 464 46.01 -31.54 25.98
CA LYS A 464 45.31 -30.28 26.26
C LYS A 464 46.01 -29.10 25.56
N ILE A 465 47.34 -29.02 25.68
CA ILE A 465 48.14 -27.99 24.97
C ILE A 465 47.86 -28.04 23.46
N ASN A 466 47.78 -29.25 22.90
CA ASN A 466 47.48 -29.44 21.48
C ASN A 466 46.06 -28.99 21.10
N GLN A 467 45.04 -29.30 21.91
CA GLN A 467 43.66 -28.82 21.69
C GLN A 467 43.57 -27.29 21.69
N TYR A 468 44.32 -26.63 22.57
CA TYR A 468 44.39 -25.17 22.64
C TYR A 468 45.05 -24.55 21.40
N ILE A 469 46.13 -25.16 20.90
CA ILE A 469 46.75 -24.77 19.63
C ILE A 469 45.75 -24.85 18.47
N GLU A 470 45.04 -25.96 18.33
CA GLU A 470 44.05 -26.13 17.25
C GLU A 470 42.89 -25.15 17.37
N ARG A 471 42.43 -24.87 18.60
CA ARG A 471 41.40 -23.86 18.86
C ARG A 471 41.85 -22.45 18.46
N ALA A 472 43.09 -22.07 18.77
CA ALA A 472 43.64 -20.78 18.35
C ALA A 472 43.83 -20.67 16.83
N LYS A 473 44.28 -21.75 16.16
CA LYS A 473 44.36 -21.78 14.69
C LYS A 473 43.00 -21.60 14.04
N ALA A 474 41.97 -22.31 14.54
CA ALA A 474 40.61 -22.17 14.03
C ALA A 474 40.09 -20.73 14.17
N LYS A 475 40.33 -20.09 15.32
CA LYS A 475 39.97 -18.69 15.56
C LYS A 475 40.73 -17.72 14.65
N GLN A 476 42.02 -17.96 14.43
CA GLN A 476 42.83 -17.17 13.50
C GLN A 476 42.28 -17.27 12.07
N GLN A 477 41.91 -18.48 11.63
CA GLN A 477 41.36 -18.71 10.29
C GLN A 477 39.96 -18.09 10.12
N GLU A 478 39.10 -18.16 11.14
CA GLU A 478 37.78 -17.51 11.16
C GLU A 478 37.90 -16.00 10.93
N ILE A 479 38.83 -15.34 11.65
CA ILE A 479 39.09 -13.91 11.51
C ILE A 479 39.64 -13.58 10.12
N ALA A 480 40.61 -14.36 9.61
CA ALA A 480 41.18 -14.17 8.28
C ALA A 480 40.12 -14.27 7.17
N ASN A 481 39.22 -15.26 7.25
CA ASN A 481 38.09 -15.41 6.34
C ASN A 481 37.12 -14.23 6.42
N GLY A 482 36.85 -13.73 7.63
CA GLY A 482 36.02 -12.54 7.85
C GLY A 482 36.60 -11.29 7.18
N ILE A 483 37.92 -11.09 7.27
CA ILE A 483 38.62 -9.98 6.62
C ILE A 483 38.59 -10.14 5.09
N LEU A 484 38.80 -11.35 4.57
CA LEU A 484 38.77 -11.61 3.12
C LEU A 484 37.39 -11.31 2.54
N LYS A 485 36.32 -11.73 3.23
CA LYS A 485 34.95 -11.38 2.88
C LYS A 485 34.71 -9.87 2.92
N ALA A 486 35.17 -9.20 3.97
CA ALA A 486 35.02 -7.75 4.07
C ALA A 486 35.73 -7.01 2.91
N LYS A 487 36.93 -7.45 2.52
CA LYS A 487 37.65 -6.90 1.36
C LYS A 487 36.87 -7.08 0.06
N ALA A 488 36.25 -8.24 -0.13
CA ALA A 488 35.40 -8.49 -1.30
C ALA A 488 34.15 -7.58 -1.30
N ASP A 489 33.49 -7.43 -0.15
CA ASP A 489 32.31 -6.56 0.01
C ASP A 489 32.69 -5.07 -0.26
N ILE A 490 33.90 -4.64 0.11
CA ILE A 490 34.38 -3.26 -0.11
C ILE A 490 34.75 -2.99 -1.57
N ALA A 491 35.15 -4.00 -2.33
CA ALA A 491 35.49 -3.85 -3.74
C ALA A 491 34.26 -3.57 -4.63
N ASN A 492 33.05 -3.80 -4.11
CA ASN A 492 31.79 -3.53 -4.78
C ASN A 492 31.08 -2.35 -4.13
N ASP A 493 30.79 -1.30 -4.92
CA ASP A 493 30.20 -0.05 -4.45
C ASP A 493 28.87 -0.23 -3.71
N ALA A 494 28.08 -1.23 -4.09
CA ALA A 494 26.79 -1.53 -3.47
C ALA A 494 26.91 -2.13 -2.06
N THR A 495 28.03 -2.78 -1.74
CA THR A 495 28.23 -3.56 -0.50
C THR A 495 29.30 -2.96 0.42
N VAL A 496 29.81 -1.75 0.10
CA VAL A 496 30.86 -1.08 0.89
C VAL A 496 30.47 -0.93 2.36
N ILE A 497 29.20 -0.63 2.66
CA ILE A 497 28.72 -0.48 4.04
C ILE A 497 28.88 -1.80 4.81
N ASP A 498 28.51 -2.93 4.22
CA ASP A 498 28.57 -4.24 4.85
C ASP A 498 30.00 -4.66 5.15
N GLY A 499 30.92 -4.40 4.22
CA GLY A 499 32.34 -4.70 4.42
C GLY A 499 32.99 -3.82 5.50
N VAL A 500 32.71 -2.51 5.51
CA VAL A 500 33.21 -1.59 6.57
C VAL A 500 32.66 -1.99 7.94
N LYS A 501 31.39 -2.36 8.01
CA LYS A 501 30.74 -2.84 9.23
C LYS A 501 31.41 -4.11 9.77
N ARG A 502 31.63 -5.11 8.90
CA ARG A 502 32.31 -6.37 9.25
C ARG A 502 33.72 -6.13 9.80
N LEU A 503 34.49 -5.21 9.22
CA LEU A 503 35.83 -4.87 9.73
C LEU A 503 35.77 -4.24 11.14
N ARG A 504 34.80 -3.36 11.40
CA ARG A 504 34.63 -2.77 12.73
C ARG A 504 34.25 -3.79 13.78
N GLU A 505 33.36 -4.72 13.45
CA GLU A 505 33.00 -5.83 14.34
C GLU A 505 34.23 -6.66 14.71
N ILE A 506 35.05 -7.04 13.72
CA ILE A 506 36.31 -7.77 13.94
C ILE A 506 37.26 -6.96 14.83
N SER A 507 37.44 -5.67 14.54
CA SER A 507 38.31 -4.77 15.31
C SER A 507 37.85 -4.58 16.76
N ASN A 508 36.54 -4.54 17.02
CA ASN A 508 36.00 -4.38 18.37
C ASN A 508 36.14 -5.66 19.20
N VAL A 509 36.05 -6.83 18.55
CA VAL A 509 36.14 -8.13 19.22
C VAL A 509 37.60 -8.51 19.50
N CYS A 510 38.53 -8.23 18.58
CA CYS A 510 39.94 -8.59 18.73
C CYS A 510 40.89 -7.43 18.36
N PRO A 511 41.12 -6.48 19.27
CA PRO A 511 41.94 -5.28 19.01
C PRO A 511 43.42 -5.57 18.70
N ALA A 512 43.96 -6.71 19.18
CA ALA A 512 45.36 -7.08 18.94
C ALA A 512 45.60 -7.64 17.51
N TYR A 513 44.53 -7.89 16.75
CA TYR A 513 44.62 -8.35 15.37
C TYR A 513 44.64 -7.12 14.43
N ASN A 514 45.84 -6.60 14.18
CA ASN A 514 46.05 -5.27 13.58
C ASN A 514 45.47 -5.09 12.17
N ASP A 515 45.35 -6.15 11.37
CA ASP A 515 44.93 -6.07 9.96
C ASP A 515 43.60 -5.32 9.77
N ALA A 516 42.59 -5.57 10.62
CA ALA A 516 41.28 -4.92 10.50
C ALA A 516 41.35 -3.42 10.80
N ILE A 517 42.15 -3.02 11.79
CA ILE A 517 42.38 -1.61 12.17
C ILE A 517 43.16 -0.89 11.06
N GLU A 518 44.18 -1.55 10.52
CA GLU A 518 45.00 -1.00 9.44
C GLU A 518 44.15 -0.78 8.18
N ILE A 519 43.34 -1.77 7.78
CA ILE A 519 42.41 -1.64 6.65
C ILE A 519 41.42 -0.51 6.91
N LEU A 520 40.79 -0.43 8.09
CA LEU A 520 39.89 0.70 8.42
C LEU A 520 40.59 2.05 8.35
N SER A 521 41.88 2.13 8.72
CA SER A 521 42.64 3.38 8.64
C SER A 521 42.94 3.79 7.20
N THR A 522 43.27 2.85 6.32
CA THR A 522 43.46 3.10 4.88
C THR A 522 42.15 3.51 4.17
N LEU A 523 41.00 3.00 4.63
CA LEU A 523 39.69 3.30 4.06
C LEU A 523 39.08 4.62 4.55
N LYS A 524 39.75 5.35 5.45
CA LYS A 524 39.20 6.58 6.04
C LYS A 524 38.78 7.62 4.98
N SER A 525 39.55 7.78 3.91
CA SER A 525 39.22 8.69 2.80
C SER A 525 37.99 8.23 2.03
N LEU A 526 37.89 6.93 1.72
CA LEU A 526 36.73 6.32 1.03
C LEU A 526 35.46 6.44 1.87
N ILE A 527 35.55 6.10 3.16
CA ILE A 527 34.44 6.21 4.13
C ILE A 527 33.93 7.64 4.20
N ASN A 528 34.83 8.63 4.28
CA ASN A 528 34.44 10.05 4.28
C ASN A 528 33.82 10.49 2.95
N ALA A 529 34.35 10.04 1.81
CA ALA A 529 33.80 10.35 0.49
C ALA A 529 32.37 9.80 0.33
N LYS A 530 32.15 8.54 0.74
CA LYS A 530 30.83 7.88 0.70
C LYS A 530 29.84 8.51 1.68
N ALA A 531 30.28 8.90 2.88
CA ALA A 531 29.45 9.64 3.83
C ALA A 531 28.98 10.98 3.24
N LYS A 532 29.88 11.71 2.55
CA LYS A 532 29.54 12.96 1.85
C LYS A 532 28.59 12.72 0.67
N GLU A 533 28.79 11.67 -0.11
CA GLU A 533 27.90 11.29 -1.21
C GLU A 533 26.47 11.05 -0.71
N TYR A 534 26.32 10.23 0.33
CA TYR A 534 25.02 9.97 0.95
C TYR A 534 24.39 11.21 1.57
N TYR A 535 25.19 12.10 2.17
CA TYR A 535 24.71 13.38 2.64
C TYR A 535 24.08 14.21 1.51
N LEU A 536 24.79 14.36 0.38
CA LEU A 536 24.33 15.16 -0.77
C LEU A 536 23.09 14.55 -1.43
N LYS A 537 23.07 13.23 -1.66
CA LYS A 537 21.90 12.52 -2.19
C LYS A 537 20.69 12.65 -1.28
N GLY A 538 20.90 12.61 0.04
CA GLY A 538 19.82 12.83 0.99
C GLY A 538 19.24 14.25 0.92
N ILE A 539 20.10 15.27 0.79
CA ILE A 539 19.67 16.67 0.61
C ILE A 539 18.90 16.86 -0.70
N GLU A 540 19.40 16.30 -1.80
CA GLU A 540 18.73 16.33 -3.10
C GLU A 540 17.30 15.76 -3.00
N LYS A 541 17.15 14.56 -2.43
CA LYS A 541 15.83 13.93 -2.26
C LYS A 541 14.92 14.69 -1.31
N TYR A 542 15.49 15.28 -0.27
CA TYR A 542 14.74 16.16 0.63
C TYR A 542 14.22 17.42 -0.09
N THR A 543 15.03 18.02 -0.98
CA THR A 543 14.61 19.19 -1.77
C THR A 543 13.58 18.85 -2.85
N GLU A 544 13.59 17.64 -3.38
CA GLU A 544 12.58 17.11 -4.31
C GLU A 544 11.24 16.79 -3.62
N GLY A 545 11.15 16.92 -2.29
CA GLY A 545 9.99 16.49 -1.50
C GLY A 545 9.94 14.99 -1.21
N ASN A 546 10.93 14.21 -1.70
CA ASN A 546 11.05 12.78 -1.42
C ASN A 546 11.75 12.54 -0.07
N MET A 547 11.02 12.80 1.01
CA MET A 547 11.47 12.65 2.40
C MET A 547 12.00 11.24 2.69
N ASP A 548 11.43 10.26 2.01
CA ASP A 548 11.66 8.83 2.18
C ASP A 548 13.06 8.44 1.73
N ALA A 549 13.40 8.77 0.49
CA ALA A 549 14.72 8.55 -0.05
C ALA A 549 15.77 9.38 0.69
N ALA A 550 15.41 10.57 1.17
CA ALA A 550 16.30 11.41 1.96
C ALA A 550 16.75 10.72 3.27
N ILE A 551 15.79 10.20 4.05
CA ILE A 551 16.08 9.51 5.32
C ILE A 551 16.92 8.24 5.10
N ILE A 552 16.64 7.47 4.03
CA ILE A 552 17.42 6.26 3.72
C ILE A 552 18.89 6.60 3.48
N TYR A 553 19.16 7.59 2.62
CA TYR A 553 20.53 8.02 2.34
C TYR A 553 21.23 8.51 3.61
N TRP A 554 20.52 9.25 4.44
CA TRP A 554 21.04 9.77 5.69
C TRP A 554 21.35 8.71 6.75
N ASN A 555 20.52 7.67 6.88
CA ASN A 555 20.79 6.56 7.79
C ASN A 555 22.02 5.74 7.37
N ASN A 556 22.30 5.65 6.07
CA ASN A 556 23.51 4.99 5.57
C ASN A 556 24.81 5.66 6.04
N ILE A 557 24.78 6.97 6.34
CA ILE A 557 25.93 7.69 6.90
C ILE A 557 26.28 7.15 8.28
N GLU A 558 25.28 6.91 9.15
CA GLU A 558 25.51 6.38 10.49
C GLU A 558 26.03 4.94 10.45
N LYS A 559 25.51 4.11 9.54
CA LYS A 559 26.00 2.75 9.33
C LYS A 559 27.45 2.75 8.84
N LEU A 560 27.79 3.67 7.94
CA LEU A 560 29.11 3.81 7.35
C LEU A 560 30.16 4.41 8.31
N ASP A 561 29.82 5.45 9.08
CA ASP A 561 30.68 6.02 10.13
C ASP A 561 29.87 6.73 11.23
N PRO A 562 29.66 6.09 12.39
CA PRO A 562 28.94 6.68 13.52
C PRO A 562 29.56 7.97 14.09
N LYS A 563 30.82 8.29 13.75
CA LYS A 563 31.51 9.51 14.18
C LYS A 563 31.62 10.55 13.06
N SER A 564 30.96 10.33 11.93
CA SER A 564 31.00 11.23 10.79
C SER A 564 30.50 12.63 11.15
N GLU A 565 31.19 13.67 10.67
CA GLU A 565 30.77 15.06 10.82
C GLU A 565 29.38 15.35 10.21
N TYR A 566 28.95 14.52 9.25
CA TYR A 566 27.66 14.66 8.57
C TYR A 566 26.49 14.22 9.45
N ILE A 567 26.70 13.36 10.46
CA ILE A 567 25.60 12.89 11.34
C ILE A 567 24.95 14.04 12.09
N ILE A 568 25.75 14.98 12.61
CA ILE A 568 25.24 16.14 13.35
C ILE A 568 24.42 17.03 12.42
N LYS A 569 24.88 17.22 11.18
CA LYS A 569 24.19 18.02 10.16
C LYS A 569 22.84 17.40 9.77
N VAL A 570 22.78 16.08 9.73
CA VAL A 570 21.65 15.30 9.19
C VAL A 570 20.55 15.03 10.20
N ARG A 571 20.85 14.92 11.51
CA ARG A 571 19.83 14.67 12.55
C ARG A 571 18.68 15.68 12.53
N ARG A 572 19.00 16.96 12.28
CA ARG A 572 17.98 18.01 12.17
C ARG A 572 17.06 17.78 10.98
N TYR A 573 17.61 17.37 9.83
CA TYR A 573 16.84 17.09 8.63
C TYR A 573 16.01 15.81 8.73
N ILE A 574 16.53 14.74 9.33
CA ILE A 574 15.74 13.53 9.60
C ILE A 574 14.55 13.87 10.50
N THR A 575 14.77 14.67 11.55
CA THR A 575 13.70 15.07 12.46
C THR A 575 12.62 15.88 11.74
N ASP A 576 13.03 16.84 10.91
CA ASP A 576 12.10 17.66 10.12
C ASP A 576 11.31 16.83 9.09
N ALA A 577 12.00 15.94 8.35
CA ALA A 577 11.39 15.01 7.41
C ALA A 577 10.37 14.09 8.09
N ARG A 578 10.70 13.53 9.26
CA ARG A 578 9.78 12.70 10.08
C ARG A 578 8.57 13.49 10.57
N ASN A 579 8.74 14.76 10.93
CA ASN A 579 7.62 15.60 11.36
C ASN A 579 6.68 15.93 10.19
N LYS A 580 7.23 16.23 9.02
CA LYS A 580 6.44 16.42 7.78
C LYS A 580 5.67 15.16 7.40
N GLN A 581 6.30 13.98 7.49
CA GLN A 581 5.64 12.68 7.28
C GLN A 581 4.45 12.45 8.24
N LYS A 582 4.61 12.79 9.53
CA LYS A 582 3.53 12.66 10.52
C LYS A 582 2.35 13.60 10.25
N ALA A 583 2.61 14.81 9.78
CA ALA A 583 1.57 15.78 9.42
C ALA A 583 0.71 15.27 8.26
N VAL A 584 1.32 14.66 7.24
CA VAL A 584 0.57 14.10 6.08
C VAL A 584 -0.29 12.89 6.47
N LEU A 585 0.16 12.10 7.44
CA LEU A 585 -0.58 10.93 7.94
C LEU A 585 -1.66 11.28 8.99
N GLY A 586 -1.77 12.54 9.42
CA GLY A 586 -2.72 12.96 10.46
C GLY A 586 -2.41 12.39 11.85
N ILE A 587 -1.16 11.97 12.12
CA ILE A 587 -0.74 11.30 13.37
C ILE A 587 -0.26 12.32 14.43
N GLU A 588 -0.74 13.56 14.41
CA GLU A 588 -0.50 14.48 15.52
C GLU A 588 -1.30 14.04 16.77
N LYS A 589 -0.69 13.22 17.63
CA LYS A 589 -1.17 13.03 19.01
C LYS A 589 -0.93 14.31 19.79
N GLN A 590 -1.97 14.90 20.38
CA GLN A 590 -2.50 14.51 21.70
C GLN A 590 -1.48 14.50 22.86
N ASN A 591 -0.32 15.13 22.70
CA ASN A 591 0.61 15.38 23.82
C ASN A 591 0.53 16.83 24.30
N LYS A 592 -0.68 17.23 24.72
CA LYS A 592 -0.90 18.30 25.71
C LYS A 592 -1.93 17.79 26.72
N LYS A 593 -1.45 17.07 27.73
CA LYS A 593 -2.10 16.95 29.03
C LYS A 593 -1.06 17.23 30.09
#